data_AF-A0A2N2MDD0-F1
#
_entry.id   AF-A0A2N2MDD0-F1
#
_cell.length_a   1.000
_cell.length_b   1.000
_cell.length_c   1.000
_cell.angle_alpha   90.00
_cell.angle_beta   90.00
_cell.angle_gamma   90.00
#
_symmetry.space_group_name_H-M   'P 1'
#
loop_
_entity.id
_entity.type
_entity.pdbx_description
1 polymer ?
#
loop_
_entity_poly.entity_id
_entity_poly.type
_entity_poly.pdbx_seq_one_letter_code
_entity_poly.pdbx_strand_id
1 'polypeptide(L)'
;MADISAIFGSLLIFGIAFPGLLTAWWLLFPASVERARARLEHTPWQCFWFGGLLTAAAVIPIVILLVLPFGPAQFLGWALIVLVLAVSSLGSAGIAAKMGQRLAEKSALSPAAAFLQGAIALELAVFFPLLGWLLVFPLTIVTALGATGFALLRWTPKAAPAPVKVEPAVTQTL
;
A
#
# COMPACT_ATOMS: atom_id res chain seq x y z
N MET A 1 -20.86 -30.60 -5.03
CA MET A 1 -19.73 -30.67 -4.07
C MET A 1 -18.46 -30.07 -4.67
N ALA A 2 -18.06 -30.42 -5.90
CA ALA A 2 -16.87 -29.87 -6.56
C ALA A 2 -16.84 -28.33 -6.67
N ASP A 3 -17.97 -27.71 -7.02
CA ASP A 3 -18.04 -26.24 -7.16
C ASP A 3 -17.88 -25.51 -5.82
N ILE A 4 -18.46 -26.08 -4.76
CA ILE A 4 -18.34 -25.54 -3.41
C ILE A 4 -16.88 -25.59 -2.96
N SER A 5 -16.21 -26.74 -3.12
CA SER A 5 -14.77 -26.86 -2.81
C SER A 5 -13.89 -25.94 -3.67
N ALA A 6 -14.26 -25.69 -4.93
CA ALA A 6 -13.53 -24.79 -5.82
C ALA A 6 -13.66 -23.32 -5.37
N ILE A 7 -14.85 -22.90 -4.95
CA ILE A 7 -15.08 -21.55 -4.41
C ILE A 7 -14.30 -21.36 -3.11
N PHE A 8 -14.42 -22.27 -2.15
CA PHE A 8 -13.68 -22.19 -0.89
C PHE A 8 -12.16 -22.23 -1.11
N GLY A 9 -11.67 -23.10 -2.00
CA GLY A 9 -10.26 -23.17 -2.35
C GLY A 9 -9.75 -21.88 -2.98
N SER A 10 -10.52 -21.28 -3.90
CA SER A 10 -10.14 -20.01 -4.53
C SER A 10 -10.08 -18.87 -3.53
N LEU A 11 -11.09 -18.76 -2.65
CA LEU A 11 -11.12 -17.76 -1.59
C LEU A 11 -9.95 -17.91 -0.61
N LEU A 12 -9.61 -19.14 -0.23
CA LEU A 12 -8.47 -19.42 0.65
C LEU A 12 -7.15 -19.04 -0.02
N ILE A 13 -6.97 -19.37 -1.29
CA ILE A 13 -5.76 -19.01 -2.05
C ILE A 13 -5.63 -17.49 -2.14
N PHE A 14 -6.70 -16.78 -2.51
CA PHE A 14 -6.67 -15.31 -2.55
C PHE A 14 -6.34 -14.71 -1.18
N GLY A 15 -7.00 -15.21 -0.12
CA GLY A 15 -6.83 -14.79 1.28
C GLY A 15 -5.44 -14.96 1.88
N ILE A 16 -4.60 -15.80 1.28
CA ILE A 16 -3.22 -16.03 1.73
C ILE A 16 -2.22 -15.41 0.75
N ALA A 17 -2.56 -15.38 -0.54
CA ALA A 17 -1.69 -14.87 -1.58
C ALA A 17 -1.41 -13.37 -1.41
N PHE A 18 -2.43 -12.56 -1.06
CA PHE A 18 -2.23 -11.12 -0.95
C PHE A 18 -1.35 -10.72 0.26
N PRO A 19 -1.60 -11.19 1.50
CA PRO A 19 -0.69 -10.92 2.63
C PRO A 19 0.69 -11.50 2.40
N GLY A 20 0.79 -12.67 1.76
CA GLY A 20 2.05 -13.28 1.35
C GLY A 20 2.84 -12.41 0.38
N LEU A 21 2.17 -11.84 -0.63
CA LEU A 21 2.77 -10.91 -1.59
C LEU A 21 3.27 -9.64 -0.92
N LEU A 22 2.47 -9.02 -0.04
CA LEU A 22 2.89 -7.83 0.69
C LEU A 22 4.10 -8.12 1.61
N THR A 23 4.11 -9.30 2.23
CA THR A 23 5.24 -9.73 3.07
C THR A 23 6.50 -9.96 2.23
N ALA A 24 6.37 -10.55 1.03
CA ALA A 24 7.49 -10.68 0.10
C ALA A 24 8.05 -9.31 -0.30
N TRP A 25 7.19 -8.33 -0.61
CA TRP A 25 7.63 -6.97 -0.90
C TRP A 25 8.34 -6.30 0.27
N TRP A 26 7.85 -6.51 1.49
CA TRP A 26 8.48 -6.01 2.71
C TRP A 26 9.87 -6.62 2.96
N LEU A 27 10.05 -7.91 2.70
CA LEU A 27 11.35 -8.58 2.84
C LEU A 27 12.33 -8.26 1.71
N LEU A 28 11.85 -8.16 0.47
CA LEU A 28 12.69 -7.89 -0.70
C LEU A 28 13.11 -6.41 -0.77
N PHE A 29 12.22 -5.48 -0.39
CA PHE A 29 12.46 -4.04 -0.50
C PHE A 29 12.03 -3.27 0.76
N PRO A 30 12.60 -3.60 1.95
CA PRO A 30 12.18 -3.01 3.23
C PRO A 30 12.33 -1.49 3.24
N ALA A 31 13.37 -0.96 2.59
CA ALA A 31 13.61 0.47 2.49
C ALA A 31 12.54 1.22 1.68
N SER A 32 11.96 0.58 0.65
CA SER A 32 10.89 1.18 -0.15
C SER A 32 9.57 1.19 0.62
N VAL A 33 9.27 0.10 1.31
CA VAL A 33 8.07 -0.02 2.17
C VAL A 33 8.12 0.99 3.31
N GLU A 34 9.27 1.16 3.96
CA GLU A 34 9.45 2.10 5.06
C GLU A 34 9.33 3.56 4.60
N ARG A 35 9.86 3.91 3.43
CA ARG A 35 9.68 5.26 2.84
C ARG A 35 8.22 5.53 2.49
N ALA A 36 7.52 4.55 1.91
CA ALA A 36 6.10 4.66 1.61
C ALA A 36 5.29 4.86 2.90
N ARG A 37 5.58 4.10 3.95
CA ARG A 37 4.98 4.23 5.28
C ARG A 37 5.17 5.64 5.87
N ALA A 38 6.42 6.13 5.94
CA ALA A 38 6.74 7.45 6.48
C ALA A 38 6.02 8.58 5.72
N ARG A 39 5.90 8.46 4.39
CA ARG A 39 5.13 9.41 3.57
C ARG A 39 3.63 9.37 3.84
N LEU A 40 3.08 8.19 4.04
CA LEU A 40 1.67 8.01 4.41
C LEU A 40 1.36 8.51 5.83
N GLU A 41 2.34 8.57 6.72
CA GLU A 41 2.20 9.17 8.06
C GLU A 41 2.21 10.69 8.02
N HIS A 42 3.18 11.29 7.32
CA HIS A 42 3.34 12.74 7.32
C HIS A 42 2.44 13.47 6.31
N THR A 43 2.23 12.90 5.12
CA THR A 43 1.56 13.59 4.00
C THR A 43 0.62 12.66 3.20
N PRO A 44 -0.42 12.07 3.81
CA PRO A 44 -1.34 11.15 3.12
C PRO A 44 -2.08 11.82 1.96
N TRP A 45 -2.47 13.09 2.12
CA TRP A 45 -3.18 13.86 1.10
C TRP A 45 -2.33 14.08 -0.17
N GLN A 46 -1.04 14.39 -0.01
CA GLN A 46 -0.14 14.56 -1.15
C GLN A 46 0.10 13.25 -1.90
N CYS A 47 0.17 12.12 -1.19
CA CYS A 47 0.29 10.80 -1.81
C CYS A 47 -0.98 10.46 -2.62
N PHE A 48 -2.16 10.82 -2.12
CA PHE A 48 -3.42 10.64 -2.85
C PHE A 48 -3.47 11.46 -4.14
N TRP A 49 -3.17 12.76 -4.07
CA TRP A 49 -3.20 13.63 -5.27
C TRP A 49 -2.17 13.23 -6.31
N PHE A 50 -0.93 12.97 -5.88
CA PHE A 50 0.12 12.54 -6.80
C PHE A 50 -0.18 11.17 -7.39
N GLY A 51 -0.67 10.25 -6.56
CA GLY A 51 -1.18 8.96 -7.01
C GLY A 51 -2.30 9.09 -8.03
N GLY A 52 -3.25 10.01 -7.79
CA GLY A 52 -4.39 10.21 -8.67
C GLY A 52 -3.98 10.77 -10.02
N LEU A 53 -3.04 11.71 -10.02
CA LEU A 53 -2.41 12.22 -11.24
C LEU A 53 -1.66 11.12 -12.00
N LEU A 54 -0.90 10.29 -11.29
CA LEU A 54 -0.12 9.20 -11.88
C LEU A 54 -1.04 8.10 -12.44
N THR A 55 -2.12 7.77 -11.73
CA THR A 55 -3.17 6.86 -12.22
C THR A 55 -3.84 7.45 -13.46
N ALA A 56 -4.25 8.72 -13.45
CA ALA A 56 -4.84 9.36 -14.63
C ALA A 56 -3.88 9.35 -15.83
N ALA A 57 -2.61 9.67 -15.60
CA ALA A 57 -1.57 9.64 -16.62
C ALA A 57 -1.28 8.22 -17.15
N ALA A 58 -1.45 7.17 -16.32
CA ALA A 58 -1.29 5.79 -16.73
C ALA A 58 -2.53 5.22 -17.44
N VAL A 59 -3.73 5.61 -17.02
CA VAL A 59 -5.00 5.12 -17.59
C VAL A 59 -5.15 5.54 -19.05
N ILE A 60 -4.79 6.77 -19.40
CA ILE A 60 -4.89 7.29 -20.77
C ILE A 60 -4.17 6.38 -21.80
N PRO A 61 -2.85 6.10 -21.68
CA PRO A 61 -2.16 5.24 -22.63
C PRO A 61 -2.62 3.78 -22.55
N ILE A 62 -3.00 3.27 -21.37
CA ILE A 62 -3.53 1.91 -21.22
C ILE A 62 -4.82 1.73 -22.04
N VAL A 63 -5.77 2.66 -21.89
CA VAL A 63 -7.05 2.60 -22.63
C VAL A 63 -6.80 2.71 -24.13
N ILE A 64 -5.93 3.64 -24.55
CA ILE A 64 -5.58 3.79 -25.98
C ILE A 64 -4.99 2.49 -26.54
N LEU A 65 -4.04 1.87 -25.83
CA LEU A 65 -3.39 0.62 -26.25
C LEU A 65 -4.37 -0.57 -26.31
N LEU A 66 -5.37 -0.62 -25.42
CA LEU A 66 -6.36 -1.70 -25.39
C LEU A 66 -7.45 -1.55 -26.47
N VAL A 67 -7.83 -0.31 -26.81
CA VAL A 67 -8.85 -0.03 -27.83
C VAL A 67 -8.29 -0.23 -29.25
N LEU A 68 -6.98 -0.10 -29.43
CA LEU A 68 -6.33 -0.38 -30.72
C LEU A 68 -6.47 -1.87 -31.09
N PRO A 69 -7.00 -2.21 -32.28
CA PRO A 69 -7.13 -3.59 -32.76
C PRO A 69 -5.79 -4.15 -33.27
N PHE A 70 -4.69 -3.84 -32.57
CA PHE A 70 -3.34 -4.25 -32.89
C PHE A 70 -2.85 -5.22 -31.81
N GLY A 71 -2.60 -6.48 -32.17
CA GLY A 71 -2.27 -7.54 -31.20
C GLY A 71 -1.11 -7.19 -30.23
N PRO A 72 0.03 -6.69 -30.72
CA PRO A 72 1.12 -6.23 -29.85
C PRO A 72 0.77 -5.04 -28.94
N ALA A 73 -0.15 -4.16 -29.36
CA ALA A 73 -0.56 -3.01 -28.56
C ALA A 73 -1.38 -3.46 -27.34
N GLN A 74 -2.28 -4.42 -27.53
CA GLN A 74 -3.05 -5.01 -26.42
C GLN A 74 -2.15 -5.70 -25.40
N PHE A 75 -1.13 -6.44 -25.86
CA PHE A 75 -0.14 -7.04 -24.97
C PHE A 75 0.59 -5.97 -24.15
N LEU A 76 1.00 -4.87 -24.79
CA LEU A 76 1.67 -3.76 -24.09
C LEU A 76 0.74 -3.06 -23.09
N GLY A 77 -0.55 -2.93 -23.41
CA GLY A 77 -1.57 -2.42 -22.50
C GLY A 77 -1.73 -3.28 -21.25
N TRP A 78 -1.82 -4.61 -21.42
CA TRP A 78 -1.85 -5.55 -20.29
C TRP A 78 -0.55 -5.54 -19.48
N ALA A 79 0.60 -5.47 -20.13
CA ALA A 79 1.90 -5.35 -19.45
C ALA A 79 1.99 -4.08 -18.59
N LEU A 80 1.49 -2.95 -19.10
CA LEU A 80 1.38 -1.70 -18.34
C LEU A 80 0.44 -1.84 -17.14
N ILE A 81 -0.71 -2.50 -17.28
CA ILE A 81 -1.61 -2.78 -16.15
C ILE A 81 -0.89 -3.57 -15.07
N VAL A 82 -0.23 -4.67 -15.45
CA VAL A 82 0.51 -5.53 -14.50
C VAL A 82 1.61 -4.72 -13.80
N LEU A 83 2.33 -3.87 -14.54
CA LEU A 83 3.36 -3.01 -13.98
C LEU A 83 2.79 -2.01 -12.96
N VAL A 84 1.69 -1.33 -13.29
CA VAL A 84 1.02 -0.39 -12.39
C VAL A 84 0.52 -1.10 -11.13
N LEU A 85 -0.08 -2.28 -11.28
CA LEU A 85 -0.53 -3.09 -10.15
C LEU A 85 0.62 -3.58 -9.28
N ALA A 86 1.75 -3.99 -9.87
CA ALA A 86 2.95 -4.37 -9.14
C ALA A 86 3.50 -3.20 -8.32
N VAL A 87 3.64 -2.02 -8.93
CA VAL A 87 4.09 -0.79 -8.25
C VAL A 87 3.12 -0.37 -7.14
N SER A 88 1.81 -0.49 -7.40
CA SER A 88 0.78 -0.23 -6.39
C SER A 88 0.85 -1.22 -5.23
N SER A 89 1.11 -2.50 -5.49
CA SER A 89 1.19 -3.52 -4.42
C SER A 89 2.32 -3.23 -3.42
N LEU A 90 3.43 -2.65 -3.88
CA LEU A 90 4.52 -2.19 -3.02
C LEU A 90 4.10 -1.05 -2.08
N GLY A 91 3.24 -0.13 -2.56
CA GLY A 91 2.70 0.95 -1.73
C GLY A 91 1.64 0.44 -0.75
N SER A 92 0.87 -0.57 -1.14
CA SER A 92 -0.06 -1.27 -0.26
C SER A 92 0.68 -1.98 0.88
N ALA A 93 1.89 -2.48 0.66
CA ALA A 93 2.75 -2.99 1.74
C ALA A 93 3.12 -1.86 2.73
N GLY A 94 3.33 -0.62 2.26
CA GLY A 94 3.54 0.55 3.12
C GLY A 94 2.31 0.89 3.98
N ILE A 95 1.10 0.78 3.41
CA ILE A 95 -0.16 0.94 4.15
C ILE A 95 -0.31 -0.17 5.20
N ALA A 96 -0.06 -1.43 4.83
CA ALA A 96 -0.08 -2.56 5.74
C ALA A 96 0.94 -2.40 6.88
N ALA A 97 2.15 -1.91 6.59
CA ALA A 97 3.17 -1.61 7.61
C ALA A 97 2.70 -0.52 8.59
N LYS A 98 2.06 0.55 8.10
CA LYS A 98 1.48 1.61 8.94
C LYS A 98 0.38 1.06 9.86
N MET A 99 -0.51 0.22 9.32
CA MET A 99 -1.55 -0.44 10.11
C MET A 99 -0.95 -1.38 11.16
N GLY A 100 0.05 -2.16 10.77
CA GLY A 100 0.76 -3.08 11.65
C GLY A 100 1.47 -2.37 12.81
N GLN A 101 2.17 -1.27 12.54
CA GLN A 101 2.85 -0.50 13.59
C GLN A 101 1.84 0.07 14.61
N ARG A 102 0.71 0.61 14.15
CA ARG A 102 -0.36 1.07 15.06
C ARG A 102 -0.94 -0.05 15.92
N LEU A 103 -0.92 -1.28 15.42
CA LEU A 103 -1.32 -2.47 16.17
C LEU A 103 -0.24 -2.87 17.19
N ALA A 104 1.04 -2.81 16.83
CA ALA A 104 2.17 -3.07 17.71
C ALA A 104 2.33 -2.02 18.83
N GLU A 105 1.87 -0.79 18.62
CA GLU A 105 1.83 0.22 19.69
C GLU A 105 0.80 -0.10 20.77
N LYS A 106 -0.24 -0.88 20.42
CA LYS A 106 -1.34 -1.26 21.32
C LYS A 106 -1.19 -2.66 21.89
N SER A 107 -0.28 -3.46 21.33
CA SER A 107 -0.11 -4.88 21.65
C SER A 107 1.36 -5.26 21.58
N ALA A 108 1.85 -6.11 22.49
CA ALA A 108 3.24 -6.58 22.51
C ALA A 108 3.55 -7.61 21.40
N LEU A 109 3.30 -7.24 20.14
CA LEU A 109 3.52 -8.08 18.96
C LEU A 109 4.94 -7.90 18.43
N SER A 110 5.49 -8.97 17.84
CA SER A 110 6.73 -8.85 17.07
C SER A 110 6.47 -8.02 15.79
N PRO A 111 7.48 -7.32 15.24
CA PRO A 111 7.32 -6.50 14.05
C PRO A 111 6.75 -7.26 12.83
N ALA A 112 7.18 -8.51 12.64
CA ALA A 112 6.69 -9.36 11.56
C ALA A 112 5.22 -9.78 11.77
N ALA A 113 4.84 -10.14 13.01
CA ALA A 113 3.45 -10.47 13.32
C ALA A 113 2.53 -9.26 13.17
N ALA A 114 3.00 -8.08 13.58
CA ALA A 114 2.29 -6.82 13.42
C ALA A 114 2.08 -6.47 11.94
N PHE A 115 3.11 -6.60 11.10
CA PHE A 115 2.97 -6.40 9.65
C PHE A 115 1.97 -7.37 9.02
N LEU A 116 2.07 -8.66 9.34
CA LEU A 116 1.16 -9.68 8.81
C LEU A 116 -0.30 -9.40 9.21
N GLN A 117 -0.54 -9.03 10.47
CA GLN A 117 -1.87 -8.63 10.93
C GLN A 117 -2.37 -7.37 10.23
N GLY A 118 -1.49 -6.41 9.96
CA GLY A 118 -1.81 -5.22 9.15
C GLY A 118 -2.19 -5.57 7.71
N ALA A 119 -1.47 -6.51 7.08
CA ALA A 119 -1.76 -6.99 5.73
C ALA A 119 -3.09 -7.75 5.65
N ILE A 120 -3.37 -8.62 6.62
CA ILE A 120 -4.66 -9.34 6.74
C ILE A 120 -5.80 -8.35 6.97
N ALA A 121 -5.61 -7.36 7.86
CA ALA A 121 -6.63 -6.34 8.11
C ALA A 121 -6.91 -5.50 6.86
N LEU A 122 -5.88 -5.15 6.08
CA LEU A 122 -6.04 -4.44 4.81
C LEU A 122 -6.80 -5.27 3.78
N GLU A 123 -6.48 -6.55 3.66
CA GLU A 123 -7.17 -7.48 2.77
C GLU A 123 -8.66 -7.63 3.13
N LEU A 124 -8.96 -7.87 4.41
CA LEU A 124 -10.33 -7.98 4.90
C LEU A 124 -11.12 -6.68 4.69
N ALA A 125 -10.46 -5.52 4.79
CA ALA A 125 -11.07 -4.24 4.49
C ALA A 125 -11.43 -4.09 3.00
N VAL A 126 -10.58 -4.59 2.10
CA VAL A 126 -10.84 -4.61 0.64
C VAL A 126 -11.91 -5.64 0.28
N PHE A 127 -11.97 -6.77 0.98
CA PHE A 127 -12.95 -7.82 0.72
C PHE A 127 -14.39 -7.41 1.05
N PHE A 128 -14.58 -6.32 1.82
CA PHE A 128 -15.90 -5.79 2.10
C PHE A 128 -16.55 -5.22 0.83
N PRO A 129 -17.70 -5.73 0.35
CA PRO A 129 -18.16 -5.49 -1.03
C PRO A 129 -18.50 -4.03 -1.36
N LEU A 130 -19.10 -3.27 -0.44
CA LEU A 130 -19.48 -1.87 -0.68
C LEU A 130 -18.33 -0.91 -0.37
N LEU A 131 -17.82 -0.95 0.86
CA LEU A 131 -16.74 -0.05 1.30
C LEU A 131 -15.39 -0.45 0.71
N GLY A 132 -15.10 -1.75 0.65
CA GLY A 132 -13.85 -2.30 0.19
C GLY A 132 -13.62 -2.06 -1.30
N TRP A 133 -14.57 -2.42 -2.17
CA TRP A 133 -14.38 -2.26 -3.61
C TRP A 133 -14.51 -0.81 -4.10
N LEU A 134 -15.46 -0.04 -3.56
CA LEU A 134 -15.74 1.30 -4.10
C LEU A 134 -14.91 2.40 -3.44
N LEU A 135 -14.55 2.24 -2.17
CA LEU A 135 -13.82 3.25 -1.41
C LEU A 135 -12.38 2.79 -1.14
N VAL A 136 -12.20 1.67 -0.44
CA VAL A 136 -10.87 1.24 0.03
C VAL A 136 -9.98 0.85 -1.14
N PHE A 137 -10.46 0.09 -2.13
CA PHE A 137 -9.65 -0.42 -3.22
C PHE A 137 -9.11 0.68 -4.15
N PRO A 138 -9.93 1.58 -4.73
CA PRO A 138 -9.38 2.66 -5.55
C PRO A 138 -8.54 3.62 -4.72
N LEU A 139 -8.93 3.91 -3.48
CA LEU A 139 -8.20 4.85 -2.64
C LEU A 139 -6.86 4.27 -2.19
N THR A 140 -6.79 2.97 -1.89
CA THR A 140 -5.54 2.27 -1.60
C THR A 140 -4.67 2.18 -2.84
N ILE A 141 -5.20 1.85 -4.02
CA ILE A 141 -4.40 1.83 -5.26
C ILE A 141 -3.81 3.21 -5.54
N VAL A 142 -4.63 4.25 -5.50
CA VAL A 142 -4.20 5.62 -5.78
C VAL A 142 -3.15 6.06 -4.76
N THR A 143 -3.43 5.93 -3.47
CA THR A 143 -2.47 6.32 -2.42
C THR A 143 -1.19 5.49 -2.44
N ALA A 144 -1.30 4.19 -2.68
CA ALA A 144 -0.16 3.29 -2.77
C ALA A 144 0.72 3.62 -3.98
N LEU A 145 0.12 3.86 -5.15
CA LEU A 145 0.84 4.22 -6.36
C LEU A 145 1.59 5.55 -6.16
N GLY A 146 0.96 6.54 -5.53
CA GLY A 146 1.60 7.81 -5.18
C GLY A 146 2.73 7.64 -4.17
N ALA A 147 2.53 6.83 -3.12
CA ALA A 147 3.53 6.54 -2.11
C ALA A 147 4.75 5.80 -2.69
N THR A 148 4.52 4.80 -3.56
CA THR A 148 5.59 4.10 -4.27
C THR A 148 6.31 5.03 -5.23
N GLY A 149 5.60 5.90 -5.96
CA GLY A 149 6.20 6.91 -6.83
C GLY A 149 7.18 7.80 -6.05
N PHE A 150 6.76 8.35 -4.91
CA PHE A 150 7.66 9.14 -4.04
C PHE A 150 8.82 8.32 -3.46
N ALA A 151 8.57 7.05 -3.08
CA ALA A 151 9.61 6.16 -2.56
C ALA A 151 10.67 5.83 -3.61
N LEU A 152 10.27 5.59 -4.87
CA LEU A 152 11.15 5.33 -5.99
C LEU A 152 11.94 6.58 -6.41
N LEU A 153 11.29 7.76 -6.40
CA LEU A 153 11.95 9.04 -6.67
C LEU A 153 12.90 9.49 -5.54
N ARG A 154 13.08 8.69 -4.47
CA ARG A 154 13.87 8.99 -3.27
C ARG A 154 13.51 10.33 -2.62
N TRP A 155 12.30 10.84 -2.87
CA TRP A 155 11.87 12.13 -2.36
C TRP A 155 11.39 11.96 -0.91
N THR A 156 12.35 11.87 0.01
CA THR A 156 12.08 11.78 1.44
C THR A 156 11.42 13.07 1.94
N PRO A 157 10.37 12.97 2.78
CA PRO A 157 9.84 14.15 3.44
C PRO A 157 10.95 14.75 4.30
N LYS A 158 11.16 16.07 4.17
CA LYS A 158 12.06 16.82 5.05
C LYS A 158 11.59 16.52 6.49
N ALA A 159 12.44 15.90 7.30
CA ALA A 159 12.12 15.59 8.69
C ALA A 159 11.58 16.87 9.33
N ALA A 160 10.32 16.82 9.78
CA ALA A 160 9.80 17.89 10.62
C ALA A 160 10.76 18.00 11.82
N PRO A 161 11.23 19.21 12.19
CA PRO A 161 12.09 19.37 13.34
C PRO A 161 11.42 18.72 14.54
N ALA A 162 12.13 17.80 15.19
CA ALA A 162 11.63 17.07 16.34
C ALA A 162 11.02 18.06 17.35
N PRO A 163 9.85 17.75 17.93
CA PRO A 163 9.33 18.59 19.01
C PRO A 163 10.39 18.61 20.11
N VAL A 164 10.95 19.79 20.35
CA VAL A 164 11.81 20.04 21.50
C VAL A 164 11.00 19.63 22.72
N LYS A 165 11.36 18.49 23.31
CA LYS A 165 10.83 18.04 24.59
C LYS A 165 11.31 19.08 25.59
N VAL A 166 10.45 20.05 25.90
CA VAL A 166 10.72 21.02 26.96
C VAL A 166 10.69 20.22 28.25
N GLU A 167 11.88 19.84 28.71
CA GLU A 167 12.08 19.25 30.03
C GLU A 167 11.60 20.27 31.06
N PRO A 168 10.59 19.96 31.88
CA PRO A 168 10.17 20.88 32.93
C PRO A 168 11.36 21.03 33.87
N ALA A 169 11.83 22.27 33.99
CA ALA A 169 12.90 22.65 34.90
C ALA A 169 12.65 22.03 36.26
N VAL A 170 13.58 21.19 36.70
CA VAL A 170 13.63 20.68 38.07
C VAL A 170 13.79 21.89 38.97
N THR A 171 12.69 22.33 39.58
CA THR A 171 12.70 23.29 40.68
C THR A 171 13.35 22.59 41.88
N GLN A 172 14.68 22.66 41.95
CA GLN A 172 15.41 22.46 43.19
C GLN A 172 15.15 23.69 44.06
N THR A 173 14.15 23.62 44.94
CA THR A 173 14.06 24.50 46.10
C THR A 173 14.60 23.73 47.31
N LEU A 174 15.77 24.20 47.75
CA LEU A 174 16.34 24.00 49.07
C LEU A 174 15.43 24.58 50.16
#